data_AF-A0A1I6AES5-F1
#
_entry.id   AF-A0A1I6AES5-F1
#
_cell.length_a   1.000
_cell.length_b   1.000
_cell.length_c   1.000
_cell.angle_alpha   90.00
_cell.angle_beta   90.00
_cell.angle_gamma   90.00
#
_symmetry.space_group_name_H-M   'P 1'
#
loop_
_entity.id
_entity.type
_entity.pdbx_description
1 polymer ?
#
loop_
_entity_poly.entity_id
_entity_poly.type
_entity_poly.pdbx_seq_one_letter_code
_entity_poly.pdbx_strand_id
1 'polypeptide(L)'
;MFLLTGPDAEDYVSFENAPVGQPGRLVAIVVETRRSEHCGDIARSLVPVTPRVAEEITLGAGTLFTDTDAELGVPTAVGLAPDDNRDTDWLDPRASYRCHNQTVRLELRISSHTNGHARDTRPHAA
;
A
#
# COMPACT_ATOMS: atom_id res chain seq x y z
N MET A 1 3.20 8.60 14.38
CA MET A 1 2.23 9.16 13.44
C MET A 1 1.90 10.54 13.95
N PHE A 2 2.27 11.57 13.21
CA PHE A 2 2.01 12.97 13.55
C PHE A 2 1.10 13.56 12.48
N LEU A 3 0.11 14.33 12.90
CA LEU A 3 -0.74 15.12 12.02
C LEU A 3 -0.04 16.46 11.77
N LEU A 4 0.09 16.84 10.51
CA LEU A 4 0.72 18.08 10.08
C LEU A 4 -0.28 18.82 9.20
N THR A 5 -0.58 20.07 9.52
CA THR A 5 -1.39 20.91 8.63
C THR A 5 -0.46 21.50 7.57
N GLY A 6 -0.69 21.15 6.31
CA GLY A 6 0.09 21.64 5.19
C GLY A 6 -0.32 23.04 4.70
N PRO A 7 0.37 23.57 3.69
CA PRO A 7 0.21 24.95 3.22
C PRO A 7 -1.21 25.23 2.68
N ASP A 8 -1.89 24.21 2.16
CA ASP A 8 -3.26 24.31 1.63
C ASP A 8 -4.35 24.02 2.68
N ALA A 9 -4.00 24.03 3.97
CA ALA A 9 -4.87 23.64 5.09
C ALA A 9 -5.37 22.18 5.02
N GLU A 10 -4.70 21.33 4.24
CA GLU A 10 -4.90 19.89 4.25
C GLU A 10 -4.12 19.25 5.41
N ASP A 11 -4.72 18.26 6.06
CA ASP A 11 -4.07 17.50 7.11
C ASP A 11 -3.29 16.33 6.52
N TYR A 12 -1.98 16.32 6.75
CA TYR A 12 -1.05 15.28 6.35
C TYR A 12 -0.68 14.39 7.52
N VAL A 13 -0.37 13.13 7.19
CA VAL A 13 0.14 12.15 8.14
C VAL A 13 1.61 11.92 7.86
N SER A 14 2.47 12.09 8.88
CA SER A 14 3.88 11.71 8.77
C SER A 14 4.16 10.27 9.22
N PHE A 15 5.00 9.58 8.43
CA PHE A 15 5.38 8.17 8.59
C PHE A 15 6.81 7.95 9.12
N GLU A 16 7.20 8.63 10.20
CA GLU A 16 8.59 8.57 10.72
C GLU A 16 9.15 7.16 11.03
N ASN A 17 8.28 6.18 11.29
CA ASN A 17 8.68 4.80 11.64
C ASN A 17 8.07 3.74 10.72
N ALA A 18 7.82 4.08 9.45
CA ALA A 18 7.41 3.07 8.47
C ALA A 18 8.53 2.02 8.28
N PRO A 19 8.21 0.72 8.11
CA PRO A 19 9.19 -0.33 7.87
C PRO A 19 9.72 -0.28 6.42
N VAL A 20 10.39 0.81 6.06
CA VAL A 20 10.98 1.04 4.72
C VAL A 20 12.00 -0.06 4.40
N GLY A 21 12.03 -0.49 3.14
CA GLY A 21 12.90 -1.58 2.66
C GLY A 21 12.35 -2.98 2.94
N GLN A 22 11.25 -3.11 3.66
CA GLN A 22 10.63 -4.41 3.94
C GLN A 22 9.77 -4.87 2.76
N PRO A 23 9.99 -6.08 2.22
CA PRO A 23 9.09 -6.69 1.24
C PRO A 23 7.78 -7.15 1.90
N GLY A 24 6.67 -6.94 1.21
CA GLY A 24 5.36 -7.41 1.66
C GLY A 24 4.21 -6.98 0.75
N ARG A 25 2.99 -7.11 1.28
CA ARG A 25 1.77 -6.59 0.66
C ARG A 25 1.25 -5.40 1.44
N LEU A 26 0.94 -4.32 0.75
CA LEU A 26 0.26 -3.17 1.37
C LEU A 26 -1.24 -3.42 1.32
N VAL A 27 -1.88 -3.42 2.49
CA VAL A 27 -3.31 -3.68 2.65
C VAL A 27 -3.97 -2.46 3.29
N ALA A 28 -5.03 -1.97 2.67
CA ALA A 28 -5.92 -0.97 3.24
C ALA A 28 -7.11 -1.66 3.90
N ILE A 29 -7.30 -1.41 5.20
CA ILE A 29 -8.47 -1.89 5.94
C ILE A 29 -9.42 -0.71 6.09
N VAL A 30 -10.63 -0.83 5.56
CA VAL A 30 -11.62 0.25 5.60
C VAL A 30 -12.13 0.43 7.02
N VAL A 31 -11.94 1.62 7.58
CA VAL A 31 -12.40 1.98 8.93
C VAL A 31 -13.75 2.69 8.86
N GLU A 32 -13.91 3.59 7.88
CA GLU A 32 -15.13 4.36 7.67
C GLU A 32 -15.34 4.55 6.17
N THR A 33 -16.59 4.39 5.73
CA THR A 33 -16.96 4.61 4.34
C THR A 33 -17.57 6.00 4.17
N ARG A 34 -17.13 6.74 3.15
CA ARG A 34 -17.75 8.00 2.73
C ARG A 34 -18.21 7.89 1.30
N ARG A 35 -19.23 8.68 0.94
CA ARG A 35 -19.71 8.74 -0.44
C ARG A 35 -18.57 9.28 -1.32
N SER A 36 -18.15 8.49 -2.30
CA SER A 36 -17.23 9.00 -3.33
C SER A 36 -18.01 9.92 -4.26
N GLU A 37 -17.61 11.19 -4.33
CA GLU A 37 -18.13 12.15 -5.32
C GLU A 37 -17.34 12.13 -6.63
N HIS A 38 -16.23 11.38 -6.69
CA HIS A 38 -15.42 11.22 -7.89
C HIS A 38 -16.17 10.38 -8.94
N CYS A 39 -16.07 10.75 -10.22
CA CYS A 39 -16.64 10.00 -11.34
C CYS A 39 -15.82 8.78 -11.79
N GLY A 40 -14.74 8.44 -11.06
CA GLY A 40 -13.75 7.44 -11.49
C GLY A 40 -12.73 7.92 -12.53
N ASP A 41 -11.95 6.98 -13.07
CA ASP A 41 -11.10 7.18 -14.23
C ASP A 41 -11.79 6.55 -15.45
N ILE A 42 -12.41 7.40 -16.27
CA ILE A 42 -13.15 6.98 -17.46
C ILE A 42 -12.19 6.40 -18.53
N ALA A 43 -11.00 6.96 -18.67
CA ALA A 43 -10.01 6.49 -19.65
C ALA A 43 -9.53 5.07 -19.33
N ARG A 44 -9.49 4.72 -18.04
CA ARG A 44 -9.14 3.38 -17.55
C ARG A 44 -10.35 2.51 -17.20
N SER A 45 -11.58 2.97 -17.47
CA SER A 45 -12.83 2.28 -17.12
C SER A 45 -12.94 1.88 -15.64
N LEU A 46 -12.37 2.69 -14.74
CA LEU A 46 -12.43 2.50 -13.30
C LEU A 46 -13.57 3.33 -12.72
N VAL A 47 -14.57 2.67 -12.17
CA VAL A 47 -15.68 3.33 -11.47
C VAL A 47 -15.46 3.18 -9.95
N PRO A 48 -15.64 4.23 -9.14
CA PRO A 48 -15.50 4.10 -7.69
C PRO A 48 -16.61 3.21 -7.18
N VAL A 49 -16.22 2.13 -6.51
CA VAL A 49 -17.14 1.23 -5.82
C VAL A 49 -16.92 1.44 -4.34
N THR A 50 -17.95 1.92 -3.64
CA THR A 50 -17.90 2.08 -2.18
C THR A 50 -17.61 0.72 -1.54
N PRO A 51 -16.49 0.58 -0.80
CA PRO A 51 -16.16 -0.66 -0.12
C PRO A 51 -17.02 -0.84 1.14
N ARG A 52 -16.88 -1.98 1.82
CA ARG A 52 -17.52 -2.20 3.12
C ARG A 52 -16.59 -1.80 4.25
N VAL A 53 -17.14 -1.35 5.38
CA VAL A 53 -16.36 -1.21 6.63
C VAL A 53 -15.76 -2.57 6.99
N ALA A 54 -14.52 -2.55 7.48
CA ALA A 54 -13.64 -3.69 7.75
C ALA A 54 -13.22 -4.52 6.52
N GLU A 55 -13.57 -4.11 5.30
CA GLU A 55 -13.04 -4.75 4.10
C GLU A 55 -11.53 -4.54 4.00
N GLU A 56 -10.82 -5.62 3.65
CA GLU A 56 -9.39 -5.59 3.38
C GLU A 56 -9.16 -5.51 1.87
N ILE A 57 -8.48 -4.45 1.43
CA ILE A 57 -8.18 -4.19 0.03
C ILE A 57 -6.67 -4.26 -0.13
N THR A 58 -6.18 -5.26 -0.88
CA THR A 58 -4.75 -5.33 -1.22
C THR A 58 -4.44 -4.28 -2.28
N LEU A 59 -3.56 -3.34 -1.96
CA LEU A 59 -3.14 -2.27 -2.88
C LEU A 59 -2.00 -2.72 -3.79
N GLY A 60 -1.18 -3.67 -3.37
CA GLY A 60 -0.07 -4.17 -4.16
C GLY A 60 0.89 -5.04 -3.36
N ALA A 61 1.95 -5.50 -4.03
CA ALA A 61 3.06 -6.22 -3.44
C ALA A 61 4.38 -5.60 -3.91
N GLY A 62 5.38 -5.57 -3.04
CA GLY A 62 6.69 -5.01 -3.34
C GLY A 62 7.47 -4.64 -2.09
N THR A 63 8.52 -3.86 -2.26
CA THR A 63 9.34 -3.31 -1.18
C THR A 63 8.79 -1.96 -0.75
N LEU A 64 8.48 -1.78 0.53
CA LEU A 64 7.92 -0.53 1.04
C LEU A 64 8.93 0.61 0.93
N PHE A 65 8.49 1.76 0.44
CA PHE A 65 9.22 3.03 0.53
C PHE A 65 8.31 4.15 1.02
N THR A 66 8.91 5.24 1.47
CA THR A 66 8.23 6.50 1.79
C THR A 66 8.73 7.59 0.87
N ASP A 67 7.85 8.52 0.51
CA ASP A 67 8.23 9.73 -0.22
C ASP A 67 8.00 10.97 0.65
N THR A 68 8.89 11.93 0.50
CA THR A 68 8.91 13.18 1.28
C THR A 68 8.32 14.29 0.45
N ASP A 69 7.28 14.92 0.98
CA ASP A 69 6.73 16.11 0.36
C ASP A 69 7.77 17.24 0.38
N ALA A 70 7.98 17.87 -0.78
CA ALA A 70 9.04 18.86 -0.96
C ALA A 70 8.80 20.15 -0.16
N GLU A 71 7.54 20.49 0.14
CA GLU A 71 7.16 21.69 0.86
C GLU A 71 7.13 21.44 2.38
N LEU A 72 6.73 20.23 2.80
CA LEU A 72 6.64 19.85 4.21
C LEU A 72 7.96 19.31 4.79
N GLY A 73 8.86 18.81 3.93
CA GLY A 73 10.15 18.25 4.33
C GLY A 73 10.07 16.98 5.18
N VAL A 74 8.90 16.33 5.20
CA VAL A 74 8.61 15.12 5.98
C VAL A 74 7.98 14.02 5.10
N PRO A 75 8.17 12.74 5.45
CA PRO A 75 7.57 11.63 4.69
C PRO A 75 6.06 11.59 4.90
N THR A 76 5.29 11.92 3.86
CA THR A 76 3.82 11.96 3.89
C THR A 76 3.17 10.94 2.97
N ALA A 77 3.95 10.25 2.13
CA ALA A 77 3.46 9.20 1.25
C ALA A 77 4.16 7.87 1.53
N VAL A 78 3.43 6.78 1.30
CA VAL A 78 3.95 5.41 1.29
C VAL A 78 3.66 4.76 -0.04
N GLY A 79 4.60 3.98 -0.55
CA GLY A 79 4.47 3.25 -1.80
C GLY A 79 5.14 1.88 -1.75
N LEU A 80 4.94 1.10 -2.80
CA LEU A 80 5.61 -0.18 -3.00
C LEU A 80 6.43 -0.14 -4.28
N ALA A 81 7.70 -0.53 -4.20
CA ALA A 81 8.52 -0.80 -5.38
C ALA A 81 8.35 -2.28 -5.75
N PRO A 82 7.69 -2.61 -6.88
CA PRO A 82 7.47 -4.00 -7.29
C PRO A 82 8.77 -4.66 -7.79
N ASP A 83 8.87 -5.98 -7.67
CA ASP A 83 10.02 -6.80 -8.09
C ASP A 83 9.81 -7.48 -9.45
N ASP A 84 8.72 -7.15 -10.15
CA ASP A 84 8.29 -7.76 -11.42
C ASP A 84 8.64 -6.93 -12.66
N ASN A 85 9.51 -5.92 -12.51
CA ASN A 85 9.97 -5.01 -13.57
C ASN A 85 8.87 -4.20 -14.26
N ARG A 86 7.66 -4.09 -13.69
CA ARG A 86 6.67 -3.15 -14.24
C ARG A 86 7.17 -1.71 -14.11
N ASP A 87 6.95 -0.92 -15.14
CA ASP A 87 7.38 0.48 -15.22
C ASP A 87 6.30 1.46 -14.71
N THR A 88 5.05 1.00 -14.65
CA THR A 88 3.86 1.79 -14.35
C THR A 88 2.96 1.05 -13.35
N ASP A 89 2.03 1.77 -12.71
CA ASP A 89 1.02 1.22 -11.78
C ASP A 89 1.61 0.28 -10.71
N TRP A 90 2.46 0.84 -9.85
CA TRP A 90 3.09 0.11 -8.74
C TRP A 90 2.07 -0.40 -7.71
N LEU A 91 0.97 0.33 -7.55
CA LEU A 91 -0.22 -0.12 -6.84
C LEU A 91 -1.33 -0.46 -7.85
N ASP A 92 -2.19 -1.42 -7.50
CA ASP A 92 -3.40 -1.75 -8.26
C ASP A 92 -4.30 -0.51 -8.34
N PRO A 93 -4.49 0.08 -9.54
CA PRO A 93 -5.29 1.29 -9.71
C PRO A 93 -6.74 1.07 -9.27
N ARG A 94 -7.31 -0.12 -9.50
CA ARG A 94 -8.67 -0.44 -9.10
C ARG A 94 -8.79 -0.49 -7.58
N ALA A 95 -7.82 -1.10 -6.90
CA ALA A 95 -7.77 -1.14 -5.44
C ALA A 95 -7.65 0.27 -4.84
N SER A 96 -6.78 1.10 -5.41
CA SER A 96 -6.60 2.51 -5.01
C SER A 96 -7.89 3.32 -5.18
N TYR A 97 -8.60 3.17 -6.31
CA TYR A 97 -9.88 3.85 -6.54
C TYR A 97 -10.97 3.43 -5.55
N ARG A 98 -10.93 2.20 -5.04
CA ARG A 98 -11.87 1.75 -3.99
C ARG A 98 -11.56 2.35 -2.62
N CYS A 99 -10.32 2.74 -2.37
CA CYS A 99 -9.91 3.42 -1.13
C CYS A 99 -10.07 4.94 -1.22
N HIS A 100 -10.25 5.49 -2.42
CA HIS A 100 -10.41 6.92 -2.65
C HIS A 100 -11.58 7.50 -1.82
N ASN A 101 -11.31 8.61 -1.12
CA ASN A 101 -12.21 9.27 -0.16
C ASN A 101 -12.69 8.40 1.01
N GLN A 102 -12.07 7.26 1.27
CA GLN A 102 -12.41 6.41 2.42
C GLN A 102 -11.40 6.63 3.56
N THR A 103 -11.84 6.44 4.80
CA THR A 103 -10.91 6.37 5.93
C THR A 103 -10.40 4.95 6.03
N VAL A 104 -9.10 4.75 5.84
CA VAL A 104 -8.48 3.41 5.87
C VAL A 104 -7.34 3.36 6.88
N ARG A 105 -7.10 2.18 7.45
CA ARG A 105 -5.88 1.84 8.17
C ARG A 105 -4.97 1.05 7.22
N LEU A 106 -3.78 1.57 6.98
CA LEU A 106 -2.78 0.86 6.16
C LEU A 106 -1.99 -0.12 7.02
N GLU A 107 -1.79 -1.32 6.49
CA GLU A 107 -0.95 -2.37 7.07
C GLU A 107 0.02 -2.92 6.03
N LEU A 108 1.30 -3.07 6.40
CA LEU A 108 2.24 -3.87 5.64
C LEU A 108 2.20 -5.31 6.15
N ARG A 109 1.75 -6.24 5.29
CA ARG A 109 1.77 -7.67 5.57
C ARG A 109 3.04 -8.29 5.02
N ILE A 110 3.96 -8.58 5.92
CA ILE A 110 5.25 -9.21 5.60
C ILE A 110 5.00 -10.66 5.21
N SER A 111 5.46 -11.04 4.02
CA SER A 111 5.50 -12.45 3.62
C SER A 111 6.57 -13.16 4.46
N SER A 112 6.17 -14.00 5.41
CA SER A 112 7.10 -14.87 6.11
C SER A 112 7.69 -15.86 5.10
N HIS A 113 8.94 -15.63 4.67
CA HIS A 113 9.71 -16.69 4.02
C HIS A 113 10.01 -17.76 5.06
N THR A 114 9.12 -18.74 5.22
CA THR A 114 9.54 -20.04 5.76
C THR A 114 10.46 -20.68 4.72
N ASN A 115 11.77 -20.49 4.89
CA ASN A 115 12.81 -21.19 4.14
C ASN A 115 12.66 -22.70 4.36
N GLY A 116 11.93 -23.38 3.49
CA GLY A 116 11.96 -24.82 3.34
C GLY A 116 13.24 -25.27 2.62
N HIS A 117 14.40 -25.10 3.27
CA HIS A 117 15.65 -25.70 2.80
C HIS A 117 15.81 -27.08 3.43
N ALA A 118 14.96 -28.03 3.03
CA ALA A 118 15.25 -29.44 3.21
C ALA A 118 16.18 -29.87 2.07
N ARG A 119 17.49 -29.78 2.31
CA ARG A 119 18.47 -30.57 1.56
C ARG A 119 18.17 -32.04 1.85
N ASP A 120 17.45 -32.71 0.95
CA ASP A 120 17.40 -34.17 0.89
C ASP A 120 18.74 -34.65 0.31
N THR A 121 19.82 -34.55 1.11
CA THR A 121 21.03 -35.33 0.86
C THR A 121 20.74 -36.76 1.28
N ARG A 122 20.26 -37.57 0.34
CA ARG A 122 20.26 -39.03 0.50
C ARG A 122 21.71 -39.52 0.54
N PRO A 123 22.15 -40.20 1.61
CA PRO A 123 23.41 -40.90 1.57
C PRO A 123 23.25 -42.15 0.70
N HIS A 124 24.23 -42.31 -0.20
CA HIS A 124 24.52 -43.51 -0.95
C HIS A 124 24.75 -44.69 0.00
N ALA A 125 24.04 -45.80 -0.20
CA ALA A 125 24.39 -47.09 0.39
C ALA A 125 24.77 -48.06 -0.74
N ALA A 126 25.88 -48.75 -0.51
CA ALA A 126 26.63 -49.63 -1.39
C ALA A 126 25.92 -50.93 -1.74
#